data_AF-J6DRQ7-F1
#
_entry.id   AF-J6DRQ7-F1
#
_cell.length_a   1.000
_cell.length_b   1.000
_cell.length_c   1.000
_cell.angle_alpha   90.00
_cell.angle_beta   90.00
_cell.angle_gamma   90.00
#
_symmetry.space_group_name_H-M   'P 1'
#
loop_
_entity.id
_entity.type
_entity.pdbx_description
1 polymer ?
#
loop_
_entity_poly.entity_id
_entity_poly.type
_entity_poly.pdbx_seq_one_letter_code
_entity_poly.pdbx_strand_id
1 'polypeptide(L)'
;MRKPIAVGLALIAMYFLGGMSARHEIFPWPEFSALRKMVEAEKAAAPSRYTFDNKERLIGDESKTPVPCPTQTDRTAVLLLLGQSNAANDGGQRHRSNYGARVVNAFDKRCFIAASPLLGSTDTKGEYWTLLGNELIASGQNDSVILAPLAYSGSEVARWAAGGDLNPVLVETMKQLQDSGYRITSVLWVQGEKDLVMGTTAEAYRDYFLSMVDTLRQHGVEAPVYISIASKCLEPSNGGFKEHIADNAIVRAQLALLKSGRGIREGANSDALLDGDDRYDDCHIGGTGAEKVSRAWLDLLRGDRRLESSR
;
A
#
# COMPACT_ATOMS: atom_id res chain seq x y z
N MET A 1 -26.92 -38.14 48.78
CA MET A 1 -27.18 -37.40 47.52
C MET A 1 -27.21 -35.85 47.65
N ARG A 2 -27.33 -35.24 48.84
CA ARG A 2 -27.39 -33.76 48.98
C ARG A 2 -26.06 -33.01 48.84
N LYS A 3 -24.92 -33.64 49.20
CA LYS A 3 -23.58 -33.02 49.12
C LYS A 3 -23.09 -32.71 47.69
N PRO A 4 -23.21 -33.59 46.67
CA PRO A 4 -22.72 -33.29 45.32
C PRO A 4 -23.51 -32.17 44.62
N ILE A 5 -24.82 -32.05 44.91
CA ILE A 5 -25.67 -30.98 44.36
C ILE A 5 -25.26 -29.61 44.91
N ALA A 6 -24.92 -29.53 46.21
CA ALA A 6 -24.45 -28.29 46.83
C ALA A 6 -23.09 -27.84 46.26
N VAL A 7 -22.18 -28.77 45.98
CA VAL A 7 -20.88 -28.46 45.35
C VAL A 7 -21.06 -27.98 43.92
N GLY A 8 -21.94 -28.62 43.14
CA GLY A 8 -22.25 -28.19 41.77
C GLY A 8 -22.84 -26.78 41.71
N LEU A 9 -23.77 -26.45 42.60
CA LEU A 9 -24.36 -25.11 42.68
C LEU A 9 -23.34 -24.05 43.11
N ALA A 10 -22.42 -24.38 44.02
CA ALA A 10 -21.35 -23.47 44.43
C ALA A 10 -20.38 -23.15 43.28
N LEU A 11 -20.03 -24.15 42.45
CA LEU A 11 -19.17 -23.94 41.28
C LEU A 11 -19.84 -23.07 40.22
N ILE A 12 -21.13 -23.28 39.96
CA ILE A 12 -21.91 -22.46 39.03
C ILE A 12 -22.00 -21.01 39.54
N ALA A 13 -22.30 -20.82 40.83
CA ALA A 13 -22.35 -19.49 41.43
C ALA A 13 -20.99 -18.77 41.31
N MET A 14 -19.87 -19.46 41.61
CA MET A 14 -18.52 -18.89 41.45
C MET A 14 -18.20 -18.53 40.00
N TYR A 15 -18.61 -19.35 39.03
CA TYR A 15 -18.41 -19.05 37.60
C TYR A 15 -19.20 -17.81 37.17
N PHE A 16 -20.47 -17.69 37.57
CA PHE A 16 -21.30 -16.52 37.28
C PHE A 16 -20.78 -15.26 37.97
N LEU A 17 -20.39 -15.37 39.25
CA LEU A 17 -19.77 -14.27 40.01
C LEU A 17 -18.45 -13.81 39.35
N GLY A 18 -17.61 -14.75 38.88
CA GLY A 18 -16.40 -14.43 38.14
C GLY A 18 -16.68 -13.71 36.82
N GLY A 19 -17.65 -14.19 36.03
CA GLY A 19 -18.05 -13.55 34.78
C GLY A 19 -18.64 -12.15 34.98
N MET A 20 -19.43 -11.95 36.04
CA MET A 20 -19.99 -10.64 36.40
C MET A 20 -18.90 -9.69 36.93
N SER A 21 -17.97 -10.19 37.73
CA SER A 21 -16.81 -9.44 38.21
C SER A 21 -15.93 -8.97 37.05
N ALA A 22 -15.73 -9.82 36.03
CA ALA A 22 -15.02 -9.45 34.81
C ALA A 22 -15.76 -8.40 33.96
N ARG A 23 -17.09 -8.54 33.82
CA ARG A 23 -17.91 -7.65 33.00
C ARG A 23 -18.11 -6.26 33.61
N HIS A 24 -18.18 -6.18 34.94
CA HIS A 24 -18.51 -4.95 35.68
C HIS A 24 -17.32 -4.36 36.45
N GLU A 25 -16.11 -4.85 36.23
CA GLU A 25 -14.88 -4.39 36.91
C GLU A 25 -14.99 -4.42 38.45
N ILE A 26 -15.66 -5.45 38.98
CA ILE A 26 -15.84 -5.62 40.42
C ILE A 26 -14.64 -6.39 40.97
N PHE A 27 -14.14 -6.00 42.14
CA PHE A 27 -13.11 -6.74 42.88
C PHE A 27 -13.39 -8.26 42.88
N PRO A 28 -12.39 -9.12 42.60
CA PRO A 28 -10.95 -8.82 42.43
C PRO A 28 -10.49 -8.70 40.96
N TRP A 29 -11.40 -8.55 39.99
CA TRP A 29 -11.02 -8.56 38.57
C TRP A 29 -10.07 -7.43 38.16
N PRO A 30 -10.26 -6.16 38.58
CA PRO A 30 -9.31 -5.09 38.26
C PRO A 30 -7.87 -5.43 38.69
N GLU A 31 -7.69 -5.98 39.89
CA GLU A 31 -6.39 -6.35 40.46
C GLU A 31 -5.77 -7.53 39.70
N PHE A 32 -6.55 -8.57 39.40
CA PHE A 32 -6.07 -9.69 38.59
C PHE A 32 -5.74 -9.28 37.16
N SER A 33 -6.52 -8.37 36.56
CA SER A 33 -6.27 -7.85 35.22
C SER A 33 -5.01 -6.99 35.18
N ALA A 34 -4.76 -6.19 36.23
CA ALA A 34 -3.54 -5.40 36.38
C ALA A 34 -2.33 -6.30 36.57
N LEU A 35 -2.43 -7.31 37.43
CA LEU A 35 -1.37 -8.31 37.64
C LEU A 35 -1.07 -9.08 36.34
N ARG A 36 -2.10 -9.48 35.61
CA ARG A 36 -1.96 -10.15 34.31
C ARG A 36 -1.28 -9.23 33.29
N LYS A 37 -1.67 -7.96 33.20
CA LYS A 37 -1.01 -6.98 32.33
C LYS A 37 0.46 -6.78 32.70
N MET A 38 0.81 -6.77 34.00
CA MET A 38 2.21 -6.70 34.44
C MET A 38 3.01 -7.95 34.04
N VAL A 39 2.43 -9.15 34.18
CA VAL A 39 3.08 -10.42 33.80
C VAL A 39 3.13 -10.63 32.27
N GLU A 40 2.09 -10.20 31.53
CA GLU A 40 2.07 -10.27 30.07
C GLU A 40 2.94 -9.18 29.42
N ALA A 41 3.08 -8.01 30.04
CA ALA A 41 3.99 -6.96 29.57
C ALA A 41 5.47 -7.42 29.61
N GLU A 42 5.83 -8.37 30.47
CA GLU A 42 7.17 -8.97 30.49
C GLU A 42 7.39 -10.05 29.42
N LYS A 43 6.32 -10.57 28.81
CA LYS A 43 6.46 -11.55 27.74
C LYS A 43 6.73 -10.82 26.43
N ALA A 44 8.01 -10.56 26.15
CA ALA A 44 8.46 -10.02 24.88
C ALA A 44 7.69 -10.71 23.74
N ALA A 45 7.04 -9.91 22.89
CA ALA A 45 6.29 -10.43 21.75
C ALA A 45 7.17 -11.41 20.98
N ALA A 46 6.61 -12.55 20.58
CA ALA A 46 7.34 -13.51 19.76
C ALA A 46 7.93 -12.77 18.54
N PRO A 47 9.18 -13.05 18.15
CA PRO A 47 9.82 -12.34 17.05
C PRO A 47 8.97 -12.47 15.80
N SER A 48 8.65 -11.33 15.18
CA SER A 48 7.92 -11.29 13.92
C SER A 48 8.83 -11.73 12.78
N ARG A 49 8.28 -12.46 11.81
CA ARG A 49 8.98 -12.78 10.54
C ARG A 49 9.26 -11.54 9.68
N TYR A 50 8.66 -10.40 10.02
CA TYR A 50 8.79 -9.14 9.31
C TYR A 50 9.74 -8.19 10.04
N THR A 51 10.56 -7.49 9.28
CA THR A 51 11.45 -6.43 9.76
C THR A 51 11.03 -5.10 9.15
N PHE A 52 10.91 -4.07 9.99
CA PHE A 52 10.57 -2.71 9.57
C PHE A 52 11.71 -1.75 9.86
N ASP A 53 11.84 -0.71 9.04
CA ASP A 53 12.71 0.42 9.37
C ASP A 53 12.04 1.38 10.36
N ASN A 54 12.75 2.44 10.75
CA ASN A 54 12.27 3.45 11.69
C ASN A 54 11.11 4.31 11.16
N LYS A 55 10.74 4.16 9.89
CA LYS A 55 9.58 4.81 9.25
C LYS A 55 8.47 3.80 8.98
N GLU A 56 8.52 2.62 9.61
CA GLU A 56 7.51 1.55 9.51
C GLU A 56 7.42 0.89 8.12
N ARG A 57 8.41 1.10 7.25
CA ARG A 57 8.46 0.45 5.94
C ARG A 57 8.94 -0.99 6.12
N LEU A 58 8.27 -1.92 5.46
CA LEU A 58 8.67 -3.33 5.43
C LEU A 58 9.98 -3.49 4.65
N ILE A 59 11.05 -3.85 5.35
CA ILE A 59 12.40 -4.02 4.78
C ILE A 59 12.88 -5.47 4.79
N GLY A 60 12.19 -6.34 5.51
CA GLY A 60 12.51 -7.77 5.58
C GLY A 60 11.28 -8.64 5.78
N ASP A 61 11.28 -9.79 5.12
CA ASP A 61 10.33 -10.89 5.33
C ASP A 61 11.10 -12.21 5.07
N GLU A 62 11.18 -13.07 6.08
CA GLU A 62 11.90 -14.35 6.03
C GLU A 62 11.42 -15.32 4.93
N SER A 63 10.19 -15.13 4.41
CA SER A 63 9.62 -15.94 3.34
C SER A 63 10.02 -15.48 1.93
N LYS A 64 10.74 -14.37 1.80
CA LYS A 64 11.15 -13.83 0.50
C LYS A 64 12.14 -14.76 -0.19
N THR A 65 11.92 -15.01 -1.48
CA THR A 65 12.81 -15.85 -2.30
C THR A 65 13.77 -14.96 -3.10
N PRO A 66 15.04 -14.81 -2.69
CA PRO A 66 16.00 -13.99 -3.43
C PRO A 66 16.33 -14.61 -4.78
N VAL A 67 16.51 -13.77 -5.79
CA VAL A 67 16.91 -14.14 -7.15
C VAL A 67 17.91 -13.12 -7.69
N PRO A 68 18.75 -13.48 -8.68
CA PRO A 68 19.50 -12.50 -9.42
C PRO A 68 18.56 -11.44 -10.01
N CYS A 69 18.93 -10.17 -9.88
CA CYS A 69 18.17 -9.09 -10.49
C CYS A 69 18.15 -9.24 -12.03
N PRO A 70 16.97 -9.32 -12.67
CA PRO A 70 16.88 -9.49 -14.12
C PRO A 70 17.53 -8.32 -14.86
N THR A 71 18.28 -8.59 -15.93
CA THR A 71 18.78 -7.53 -16.81
C THR A 71 17.62 -6.79 -17.47
N GLN A 72 17.66 -5.46 -17.46
CA GLN A 72 16.65 -4.66 -18.16
C GLN A 72 16.87 -4.72 -19.66
N THR A 73 15.79 -4.99 -20.40
CA THR A 73 15.70 -4.87 -21.86
C THR A 73 14.58 -3.89 -22.22
N ASP A 74 14.38 -3.60 -23.50
CA ASP A 74 13.25 -2.78 -23.97
C ASP A 74 11.87 -3.41 -23.67
N ARG A 75 11.85 -4.72 -23.42
CA ARG A 75 10.65 -5.47 -23.02
C ARG A 75 10.52 -5.66 -21.50
N THR A 76 11.38 -5.01 -20.71
CA THR A 76 11.28 -5.01 -19.25
C THR A 76 10.50 -3.80 -18.75
N ALA A 77 9.48 -4.03 -17.92
CA ALA A 77 8.82 -2.95 -17.17
C ALA A 77 9.54 -2.75 -15.84
N VAL A 78 9.90 -1.50 -15.53
CA VAL A 78 10.43 -1.10 -14.21
C VAL A 78 9.46 -0.09 -13.63
N LEU A 79 8.64 -0.55 -12.69
CA LEU A 79 7.53 0.21 -12.13
C LEU A 79 7.93 0.76 -10.76
N LEU A 80 8.05 2.08 -10.66
CA LEU A 80 8.17 2.77 -9.37
C LEU A 80 6.76 3.02 -8.85
N LEU A 81 6.39 2.39 -7.73
CA LEU A 81 5.02 2.37 -7.22
C LEU A 81 4.95 3.26 -5.99
N LEU A 82 4.26 4.39 -6.09
CA LEU A 82 4.25 5.45 -5.09
C LEU A 82 2.83 5.70 -4.56
N GLY A 83 2.74 6.18 -3.32
CA GLY A 83 1.50 6.70 -2.75
C GLY A 83 1.26 6.25 -1.32
N GLN A 84 -0.02 6.05 -0.97
CA GLN A 84 -0.44 5.70 0.39
C GLN A 84 -0.91 4.24 0.52
N SER A 85 -1.82 3.94 1.46
CA SER A 85 -2.23 2.57 1.79
C SER A 85 -2.70 1.77 0.57
N ASN A 86 -3.54 2.35 -0.30
CA ASN A 86 -3.98 1.71 -1.54
C ASN A 86 -2.87 1.54 -2.61
N ALA A 87 -1.66 2.06 -2.39
CA ALA A 87 -0.43 1.74 -3.12
C ALA A 87 0.52 0.82 -2.34
N ALA A 88 0.36 0.72 -1.03
CA ALA A 88 1.18 -0.05 -0.10
C ALA A 88 0.66 -1.49 0.04
N ASN A 89 1.07 -2.20 1.10
CA ASN A 89 0.63 -3.56 1.37
C ASN A 89 -0.68 -3.64 2.15
N ASP A 90 -1.60 -2.70 1.96
CA ASP A 90 -2.90 -2.69 2.66
C ASP A 90 -4.02 -3.43 1.92
N GLY A 91 -3.75 -3.98 0.74
CA GLY A 91 -4.75 -4.71 -0.03
C GLY A 91 -5.26 -5.97 0.68
N GLY A 92 -6.55 -6.25 0.52
CA GLY A 92 -7.21 -7.38 1.18
C GLY A 92 -6.79 -8.75 0.67
N GLN A 93 -6.17 -8.82 -0.53
CA GLN A 93 -5.75 -10.06 -1.16
C GLN A 93 -4.23 -10.09 -1.39
N ARG A 94 -3.59 -11.20 -1.00
CA ARG A 94 -2.19 -11.46 -1.33
C ARG A 94 -2.05 -12.13 -2.68
N HIS A 95 -0.99 -11.76 -3.40
CA HIS A 95 -0.65 -12.28 -4.70
C HIS A 95 0.79 -12.80 -4.73
N ARG A 96 1.10 -13.61 -5.74
CA ARG A 96 2.44 -14.12 -6.02
C ARG A 96 2.66 -14.12 -7.53
N SER A 97 3.92 -13.99 -7.95
CA SER A 97 4.32 -14.20 -9.33
C SER A 97 3.92 -15.61 -9.81
N ASN A 98 3.13 -15.67 -10.87
CA ASN A 98 2.82 -16.89 -11.62
C ASN A 98 3.95 -17.26 -12.60
N TYR A 99 4.94 -16.37 -12.76
CA TYR A 99 6.01 -16.47 -13.74
C TYR A 99 7.41 -16.47 -13.09
N GLY A 100 7.48 -16.81 -11.80
CA GLY A 100 8.72 -16.87 -11.03
C GLY A 100 9.52 -15.56 -11.12
N ALA A 101 10.82 -15.68 -11.42
CA ALA A 101 11.76 -14.55 -11.50
C ALA A 101 11.51 -13.57 -12.66
N ARG A 102 10.45 -13.75 -13.46
CA ARG A 102 10.04 -12.76 -14.47
C ARG A 102 9.22 -11.62 -13.87
N VAL A 103 8.67 -11.78 -12.66
CA VAL A 103 8.04 -10.69 -11.91
C VAL A 103 8.74 -10.62 -10.55
N VAL A 104 9.50 -9.56 -10.32
CA VAL A 104 10.35 -9.42 -9.13
C VAL A 104 10.00 -8.17 -8.34
N ASN A 105 10.16 -8.27 -7.02
CA ASN A 105 10.20 -7.14 -6.10
C ASN A 105 11.66 -6.70 -5.96
N ALA A 106 11.99 -5.51 -6.44
CA ALA A 106 13.29 -4.89 -6.24
C ALA A 106 13.26 -4.02 -4.99
N PHE A 107 14.21 -4.25 -4.08
CA PHE A 107 14.37 -3.49 -2.85
C PHE A 107 15.82 -3.58 -2.37
N ASP A 108 16.41 -2.45 -1.97
CA ASP A 108 17.76 -2.41 -1.39
C ASP A 108 18.81 -3.11 -2.28
N LYS A 109 18.78 -2.76 -3.58
CA LYS A 109 19.65 -3.30 -4.66
C LYS A 109 19.59 -4.83 -4.84
N ARG A 110 18.58 -5.48 -4.25
CA ARG A 110 18.31 -6.92 -4.35
C ARG A 110 16.96 -7.17 -5.00
N CYS A 111 16.79 -8.37 -5.56
CA CYS A 111 15.56 -8.78 -6.19
C CYS A 111 15.03 -10.08 -5.56
N PHE A 112 13.71 -10.13 -5.41
CA PHE A 112 13.00 -11.27 -4.86
C PHE A 112 11.87 -11.64 -5.81
N ILE A 113 11.54 -12.93 -5.93
CA ILE A 113 10.31 -13.31 -6.65
C ILE A 113 9.13 -12.57 -6.01
N ALA A 114 8.35 -11.85 -6.82
CA ALA A 114 7.26 -11.03 -6.31
C ALA A 114 6.24 -11.91 -5.58
N ALA A 115 5.99 -11.57 -4.33
CA ALA A 115 5.02 -12.19 -3.44
C ALA A 115 4.64 -11.17 -2.39
N SER A 116 3.35 -10.93 -2.19
CA SER A 116 2.86 -9.99 -1.19
C SER A 116 3.15 -10.52 0.23
N PRO A 117 3.43 -9.64 1.22
CA PRO A 117 3.60 -8.19 1.06
C PRO A 117 4.93 -7.84 0.37
N LEU A 118 4.96 -6.82 -0.48
CA LEU A 118 6.19 -6.37 -1.14
C LEU A 118 7.08 -5.56 -0.15
N LEU A 119 8.39 -5.79 -0.21
CA LEU A 119 9.37 -4.97 0.49
C LEU A 119 9.43 -3.59 -0.16
N GLY A 120 9.59 -2.55 0.66
CA GLY A 120 9.64 -1.15 0.21
C GLY A 120 8.42 -0.32 0.54
N SER A 121 7.33 -0.94 1.02
CA SER A 121 6.12 -0.24 1.47
C SER A 121 5.76 -0.60 2.91
N THR A 122 4.88 0.19 3.52
CA THR A 122 4.27 -0.10 4.82
C THR A 122 3.26 -1.26 4.75
N ASP A 123 2.87 -1.75 5.93
CA ASP A 123 1.95 -2.87 6.16
C ASP A 123 2.48 -4.24 5.66
N THR A 124 1.74 -5.31 5.95
CA THR A 124 2.09 -6.69 5.65
C THR A 124 0.95 -7.52 5.06
N LYS A 125 -0.19 -6.93 4.68
CA LYS A 125 -1.30 -7.66 4.03
C LYS A 125 -0.94 -7.97 2.55
N GLY A 126 -1.73 -7.48 1.61
CA GLY A 126 -1.64 -7.76 0.18
C GLY A 126 -1.47 -6.50 -0.65
N GLU A 127 -1.25 -6.67 -1.96
CA GLU A 127 -1.18 -5.57 -2.92
C GLU A 127 -1.45 -6.09 -4.34
N TYR A 128 -1.98 -5.25 -5.22
CA TYR A 128 -2.38 -5.63 -6.58
C TYR A 128 -1.29 -5.41 -7.63
N TRP A 129 -0.12 -4.87 -7.28
CA TRP A 129 1.00 -4.68 -8.20
C TRP A 129 1.63 -6.00 -8.64
N THR A 130 1.68 -7.01 -7.75
CA THR A 130 2.07 -8.37 -8.14
C THR A 130 1.08 -8.96 -9.14
N LEU A 131 -0.22 -8.70 -8.97
CA LEU A 131 -1.24 -9.11 -9.95
C LEU A 131 -1.03 -8.41 -11.29
N LEU A 132 -0.85 -7.08 -11.30
CA LEU A 132 -0.51 -6.32 -12.50
C LEU A 132 0.76 -6.87 -13.19
N GLY A 133 1.80 -7.20 -12.42
CA GLY A 133 3.02 -7.80 -12.95
C GLY A 133 2.76 -9.12 -13.67
N ASN A 134 1.90 -9.98 -13.10
CA ASN A 134 1.48 -11.21 -13.78
C ASN A 134 0.74 -10.91 -15.09
N GLU A 135 -0.17 -9.94 -15.09
CA GLU A 135 -0.96 -9.58 -16.27
C GLU A 135 -0.12 -8.96 -17.40
N LEU A 136 0.90 -8.16 -17.06
CA LEU A 136 1.85 -7.60 -18.03
C LEU A 136 2.64 -8.71 -18.76
N ILE A 137 3.04 -9.75 -18.03
CA ILE A 137 3.68 -10.93 -18.62
C ILE A 137 2.68 -11.75 -19.45
N ALA A 138 1.50 -12.05 -18.88
CA ALA A 138 0.48 -12.88 -19.51
C ALA A 138 -0.03 -12.28 -20.83
N SER A 139 -0.16 -10.96 -20.89
CA SER A 139 -0.60 -10.23 -22.08
C SER A 139 0.47 -10.13 -23.18
N GLY A 140 1.70 -10.58 -22.93
CA GLY A 140 2.82 -10.49 -23.87
C GLY A 140 3.35 -9.06 -24.05
N GLN A 141 2.94 -8.11 -23.21
CA GLN A 141 3.44 -6.74 -23.25
C GLN A 141 4.88 -6.66 -22.76
N ASN A 142 5.23 -7.49 -21.78
CA ASN A 142 6.55 -7.50 -21.15
C ASN A 142 7.10 -8.91 -21.02
N ASP A 143 8.44 -9.02 -21.07
CA ASP A 143 9.12 -10.28 -20.83
C ASP A 143 9.57 -10.40 -19.37
N SER A 144 9.77 -9.27 -18.70
CA SER A 144 10.07 -9.16 -17.28
C SER A 144 9.44 -7.90 -16.68
N VAL A 145 9.07 -7.97 -15.41
CA VAL A 145 8.51 -6.86 -14.62
C VAL A 145 9.28 -6.75 -13.32
N ILE A 146 9.73 -5.54 -13.01
CA ILE A 146 10.40 -5.17 -11.78
C ILE A 146 9.48 -4.20 -11.05
N LEU A 147 9.01 -4.62 -9.88
CA LEU A 147 8.18 -3.86 -8.97
C LEU A 147 9.08 -3.23 -7.91
N ALA A 148 9.18 -1.91 -7.91
CA ALA A 148 9.93 -1.14 -6.93
C ALA A 148 8.96 -0.27 -6.13
N PRO A 149 8.30 -0.83 -5.10
CA PRO A 149 7.32 -0.09 -4.34
C PRO A 149 8.00 0.79 -3.29
N LEU A 150 7.43 1.99 -3.12
CA LEU A 150 7.71 2.95 -2.08
C LEU A 150 6.39 3.64 -1.76
N ALA A 151 5.62 3.07 -0.85
CA ALA A 151 4.33 3.63 -0.44
C ALA A 151 4.17 3.58 1.09
N TYR A 152 3.57 4.64 1.63
CA TYR A 152 3.42 4.83 3.07
C TYR A 152 1.97 5.09 3.43
N SER A 153 1.37 4.16 4.17
CA SER A 153 -0.02 4.20 4.64
C SER A 153 -0.27 5.51 5.39
N GLY A 154 -1.38 6.18 5.07
CA GLY A 154 -1.76 7.46 5.68
C GLY A 154 -0.86 8.64 5.34
N SER A 155 0.00 8.57 4.32
CA SER A 155 0.78 9.72 3.87
C SER A 155 -0.01 10.67 2.97
N GLU A 156 0.06 11.96 3.29
CA GLU A 156 -0.38 13.08 2.47
C GLU A 156 0.70 13.50 1.46
N VAL A 157 0.31 14.14 0.36
CA VAL A 157 1.21 14.52 -0.75
C VAL A 157 2.35 15.44 -0.30
N ALA A 158 2.14 16.27 0.73
CA ALA A 158 3.15 17.19 1.25
C ALA A 158 4.40 16.46 1.77
N ARG A 159 4.26 15.24 2.29
CA ARG A 159 5.40 14.41 2.77
C ARG A 159 6.32 13.96 1.64
N TRP A 160 5.79 13.92 0.42
CA TRP A 160 6.50 13.48 -0.79
C TRP A 160 7.17 14.63 -1.55
N ALA A 161 6.70 15.87 -1.33
CA ALA A 161 7.28 17.07 -1.92
C ALA A 161 8.67 17.38 -1.34
N ALA A 162 9.44 18.23 -2.02
CA ALA A 162 10.72 18.71 -1.50
C ALA A 162 10.55 19.32 -0.09
N GLY A 163 11.36 18.88 0.86
CA GLY A 163 11.25 19.25 2.29
C GLY A 163 10.37 18.32 3.13
N GLY A 164 9.55 17.47 2.50
CA GLY A 164 8.80 16.41 3.17
C GLY A 164 9.70 15.23 3.59
N ASP A 165 9.28 14.48 4.61
CA ASP A 165 10.11 13.45 5.24
C ASP A 165 10.22 12.14 4.44
N LEU A 166 9.41 11.96 3.39
CA LEU A 166 9.47 10.82 2.46
C LEU A 166 10.27 11.15 1.19
N ASN A 167 10.43 12.44 0.87
CA ASN A 167 11.17 12.87 -0.31
C ASN A 167 12.65 12.38 -0.32
N PRO A 168 13.41 12.44 0.80
CA PRO A 168 14.74 11.83 0.84
C PRO A 168 14.74 10.31 0.61
N VAL A 169 13.69 9.61 1.05
CA VAL A 169 13.54 8.16 0.85
C VAL A 169 13.24 7.85 -0.63
N LEU A 170 12.46 8.70 -1.29
CA LEU A 170 12.23 8.65 -2.74
C LEU A 170 13.53 8.81 -3.51
N VAL A 171 14.34 9.82 -3.15
CA VAL A 171 15.66 10.06 -3.75
C VAL A 171 16.57 8.84 -3.60
N GLU A 172 16.66 8.27 -2.40
CA GLU A 172 17.50 7.09 -2.17
C GLU A 172 16.98 5.87 -2.96
N THR A 173 15.66 5.68 -3.05
CA THR A 173 15.07 4.59 -3.84
C THR A 173 15.42 4.70 -5.32
N MET A 174 15.33 5.90 -5.89
CA MET A 174 15.73 6.14 -7.29
C MET A 174 17.21 5.85 -7.52
N LYS A 175 18.07 6.29 -6.58
CA LYS A 175 19.50 6.03 -6.65
C LYS A 175 19.81 4.54 -6.58
N GLN A 176 19.15 3.79 -5.70
CA GLN A 176 19.33 2.34 -5.59
C GLN A 176 18.95 1.62 -6.89
N LEU A 177 17.85 2.02 -7.54
CA LEU A 177 17.47 1.48 -8.84
C LEU A 177 18.51 1.79 -9.92
N GLN A 178 18.99 3.04 -9.99
CA GLN A 178 20.01 3.46 -10.94
C GLN A 178 21.35 2.74 -10.74
N ASP A 179 21.80 2.61 -9.48
CA ASP A 179 23.00 1.86 -9.11
C ASP A 179 22.88 0.37 -9.48
N SER A 180 21.66 -0.19 -9.49
CA SER A 180 21.36 -1.54 -9.97
C SER A 180 21.21 -1.63 -11.50
N GLY A 181 21.45 -0.54 -12.23
CA GLY A 181 21.36 -0.50 -13.70
C GLY A 181 19.93 -0.38 -14.24
N TYR A 182 18.95 -0.07 -13.38
CA TYR A 182 17.55 0.09 -13.78
C TYR A 182 17.20 1.53 -14.14
N ARG A 183 16.60 1.68 -15.32
CA ARG A 183 15.85 2.87 -15.74
C ARG A 183 14.37 2.63 -15.47
N ILE A 184 13.77 3.48 -14.64
CA ILE A 184 12.32 3.44 -14.40
C ILE A 184 11.59 3.67 -15.72
N THR A 185 10.60 2.82 -16.03
CA THR A 185 9.78 2.94 -17.25
C THR A 185 8.45 3.63 -16.97
N SER A 186 7.96 3.55 -15.73
CA SER A 186 6.70 4.15 -15.33
C SER A 186 6.69 4.44 -13.83
N VAL A 187 6.17 5.60 -13.45
CA VAL A 187 5.89 5.95 -12.05
C VAL A 187 4.38 5.90 -11.85
N LEU A 188 3.89 5.05 -10.95
CA LEU A 188 2.46 4.91 -10.68
C LEU A 188 2.16 5.52 -9.31
N TRP A 189 1.32 6.56 -9.29
CA TRP A 189 0.97 7.30 -8.07
C TRP A 189 -0.48 7.05 -7.68
N VAL A 190 -0.69 6.44 -6.50
CA VAL A 190 -2.02 6.18 -5.93
C VAL A 190 -2.11 6.78 -4.53
N GLN A 191 -2.62 8.01 -4.47
CA GLN A 191 -2.76 8.77 -3.23
C GLN A 191 -3.74 9.92 -3.41
N GLY A 192 -4.47 10.24 -2.34
CA GLY A 192 -5.27 11.45 -2.22
C GLY A 192 -6.32 11.37 -1.12
N GLU A 193 -6.64 10.17 -0.64
CA GLU A 193 -7.61 9.95 0.42
C GLU A 193 -7.19 10.68 1.71
N LYS A 194 -5.89 10.65 2.06
CA LYS A 194 -5.40 11.36 3.25
C LYS A 194 -5.55 12.88 3.11
N ASP A 195 -5.24 13.43 1.94
CA ASP A 195 -5.34 14.88 1.69
C ASP A 195 -6.77 15.38 1.72
N LEU A 196 -7.73 14.56 1.26
CA LEU A 196 -9.14 14.90 1.36
C LEU A 196 -9.56 15.06 2.82
N VAL A 197 -9.10 14.16 3.69
CA VAL A 197 -9.38 14.15 5.13
C VAL A 197 -8.72 15.33 5.84
N MET A 198 -7.50 15.69 5.43
CA MET A 198 -6.77 16.84 5.97
C MET A 198 -7.33 18.19 5.51
N GLY A 199 -8.24 18.20 4.52
CA GLY A 199 -8.77 19.44 3.94
C GLY A 199 -7.75 20.19 3.08
N THR A 200 -6.79 19.48 2.48
CA THR A 200 -5.81 20.07 1.57
C THR A 200 -6.53 20.71 0.38
N THR A 201 -6.16 21.96 0.03
CA THR A 201 -6.76 22.64 -1.11
C THR A 201 -6.28 22.03 -2.43
N ALA A 202 -7.04 22.25 -3.51
CA ALA A 202 -6.68 21.75 -4.83
C ALA A 202 -5.34 22.32 -5.31
N GLU A 203 -5.08 23.60 -5.00
CA GLU A 203 -3.85 24.30 -5.34
C GLU A 203 -2.66 23.72 -4.56
N ALA A 204 -2.79 23.54 -3.25
CA ALA A 204 -1.72 22.98 -2.43
C ALA A 204 -1.39 21.54 -2.84
N TYR A 205 -2.40 20.71 -3.10
CA TYR A 205 -2.19 19.35 -3.58
C TYR A 205 -1.39 19.34 -4.89
N ARG A 206 -1.80 20.18 -5.85
CA ARG A 206 -1.13 20.31 -7.14
C ARG A 206 0.33 20.74 -6.96
N ASP A 207 0.58 21.75 -6.14
CA ASP A 207 1.92 22.32 -5.97
C ASP A 207 2.87 21.32 -5.29
N TYR A 208 2.40 20.59 -4.26
CA TYR A 208 3.17 19.51 -3.63
C TYR A 208 3.42 18.33 -4.57
N PHE A 209 2.42 17.90 -5.33
CA PHE A 209 2.58 16.84 -6.32
C PHE A 209 3.61 17.24 -7.38
N LEU A 210 3.51 18.45 -7.93
CA LEU A 210 4.44 18.95 -8.94
C LEU A 210 5.86 19.10 -8.39
N SER A 211 6.02 19.48 -7.12
CA SER A 211 7.31 19.51 -6.43
C SER A 211 7.94 18.12 -6.32
N MET A 212 7.16 17.08 -6.00
CA MET A 212 7.61 15.70 -6.03
C MET A 212 7.99 15.25 -7.45
N VAL A 213 7.21 15.62 -8.47
CA VAL A 213 7.57 15.37 -9.87
C VAL A 213 8.87 16.08 -10.25
N ASP A 214 9.10 17.31 -9.77
CA ASP A 214 10.38 18.00 -9.98
C ASP A 214 11.54 17.25 -9.34
N THR A 215 11.37 16.67 -8.14
CA THR A 215 12.38 15.76 -7.55
C THR A 215 12.66 14.56 -8.45
N LEU A 216 11.62 13.89 -8.99
CA LEU A 216 11.80 12.77 -9.92
C LEU A 216 12.65 13.19 -11.14
N ARG A 217 12.34 14.34 -11.75
CA ARG A 217 13.07 14.84 -12.93
C ARG A 217 14.51 15.23 -12.61
N GLN A 218 14.74 15.92 -11.49
CA GLN A 218 16.08 16.30 -11.04
C GLN A 218 16.99 15.09 -10.82
N HIS A 219 16.40 13.94 -10.46
CA HIS A 219 17.10 12.68 -10.30
C HIS A 219 17.04 11.78 -11.54
N GLY A 220 16.76 12.32 -12.73
CA GLY A 220 16.90 11.63 -14.01
C GLY A 220 15.77 10.65 -14.36
N VAL A 221 14.65 10.70 -13.65
CA VAL A 221 13.45 9.92 -14.02
C VAL A 221 12.69 10.67 -15.10
N GLU A 222 12.91 10.31 -16.36
CA GLU A 222 12.19 10.86 -17.53
C GLU A 222 10.84 10.17 -17.79
N ALA A 223 10.59 9.05 -17.11
CA ALA A 223 9.40 8.23 -17.30
C ALA A 223 8.08 8.99 -17.06
N PRO A 224 6.98 8.60 -17.75
CA PRO A 224 5.66 9.12 -17.45
C PRO A 224 5.27 8.86 -15.99
N VAL A 225 4.65 9.86 -15.37
CA VAL A 225 4.06 9.77 -14.03
C VAL A 225 2.55 9.64 -14.21
N TYR A 226 2.03 8.46 -13.87
CA TYR A 226 0.60 8.20 -13.92
C TYR A 226 -0.03 8.58 -12.59
N ILE A 227 -0.98 9.51 -12.62
CA ILE A 227 -1.71 9.95 -11.44
C ILE A 227 -3.09 9.33 -11.41
N SER A 228 -3.35 8.52 -10.39
CA SER A 228 -4.70 7.98 -10.14
C SER A 228 -5.67 9.05 -9.68
N ILE A 229 -6.95 8.82 -9.96
CA ILE A 229 -8.03 9.44 -9.19
C ILE A 229 -8.33 8.53 -8.00
N ALA A 230 -7.95 8.99 -6.82
CA ALA A 230 -8.02 8.24 -5.57
C ALA A 230 -8.28 9.21 -4.42
N SER A 231 -9.54 9.31 -3.99
CA SER A 231 -9.96 10.14 -2.86
C SER A 231 -10.99 9.43 -1.96
N LYS A 232 -11.48 8.25 -2.37
CA LYS A 232 -12.51 7.49 -1.66
C LYS A 232 -11.95 6.60 -0.54
N CYS A 233 -12.33 6.92 0.70
CA CYS A 233 -12.22 6.06 1.88
C CYS A 233 -13.51 6.23 2.70
N LEU A 234 -14.30 5.17 2.86
CA LEU A 234 -15.70 5.27 3.32
C LEU A 234 -15.92 4.93 4.81
N GLU A 235 -14.84 4.67 5.54
CA GLU A 235 -14.90 4.30 6.96
C GLU A 235 -14.14 5.32 7.82
N PRO A 236 -14.83 6.08 8.70
CA PRO A 236 -14.21 7.06 9.59
C PRO A 236 -13.11 6.49 10.49
N SER A 237 -13.22 5.23 10.94
CA SER A 237 -12.17 4.58 11.72
C SER A 237 -10.90 4.29 10.90
N ASN A 238 -11.01 4.24 9.57
CA ASN A 238 -9.89 4.21 8.63
C ASN A 238 -9.45 5.62 8.19
N GLY A 239 -9.98 6.66 8.84
CA GLY A 239 -9.69 8.05 8.58
C GLY A 239 -10.55 8.68 7.49
N GLY A 240 -11.52 7.97 6.90
CA GLY A 240 -12.35 8.44 5.80
C GLY A 240 -13.62 9.21 6.22
N PHE A 241 -14.57 9.29 5.28
CA PHE A 241 -15.90 9.88 5.50
C PHE A 241 -16.97 8.81 5.27
N LYS A 242 -18.12 8.87 5.94
CA LYS A 242 -19.21 7.90 5.73
C LYS A 242 -19.77 7.90 4.29
N GLU A 243 -19.61 9.01 3.58
CA GLU A 243 -20.11 9.19 2.23
C GLU A 243 -19.01 9.75 1.34
N HIS A 244 -19.01 9.33 0.08
CA HIS A 244 -18.07 9.83 -0.91
C HIS A 244 -18.50 11.20 -1.44
N ILE A 245 -17.56 12.13 -1.53
CA ILE A 245 -17.75 13.42 -2.19
C ILE A 245 -17.05 13.34 -3.55
N ALA A 246 -17.82 13.08 -4.62
CA ALA A 246 -17.24 12.84 -5.95
C ALA A 246 -16.51 14.07 -6.52
N ASP A 247 -17.08 15.26 -6.40
CA ASP A 247 -16.43 16.52 -6.77
C ASP A 247 -15.81 17.18 -5.53
N ASN A 248 -14.58 16.76 -5.21
CA ASN A 248 -13.82 17.32 -4.10
C ASN A 248 -12.54 18.03 -4.59
N ALA A 249 -11.86 18.73 -3.68
CA ALA A 249 -10.65 19.48 -4.02
C ALA A 249 -9.53 18.60 -4.61
N ILE A 250 -9.38 17.37 -4.09
CA ILE A 250 -8.32 16.45 -4.51
C ILE A 250 -8.61 15.87 -5.89
N VAL A 251 -9.84 15.44 -6.16
CA VAL A 251 -10.26 14.97 -7.49
C VAL A 251 -10.08 16.07 -8.53
N ARG A 252 -10.47 17.32 -8.22
CA ARG A 252 -10.25 18.47 -9.11
C ARG A 252 -8.77 18.71 -9.38
N ALA A 253 -7.91 18.59 -8.37
CA ALA A 253 -6.46 18.72 -8.54
C ALA A 253 -5.87 17.61 -9.41
N GLN A 254 -6.22 16.34 -9.13
CA GLN A 254 -5.77 15.18 -9.88
C GLN A 254 -6.16 15.27 -11.38
N LEU A 255 -7.41 15.67 -11.67
CA LEU A 255 -7.88 15.89 -13.04
C LEU A 255 -7.18 17.08 -13.72
N ALA A 256 -6.91 18.17 -12.99
CA ALA A 256 -6.22 19.33 -13.54
C ALA A 256 -4.75 19.03 -13.88
N LEU A 257 -4.09 18.17 -13.09
CA LEU A 257 -2.70 17.75 -13.30
C LEU A 257 -2.48 17.03 -14.63
N LEU A 258 -3.49 16.34 -15.16
CA LEU A 258 -3.45 15.70 -16.49
C LEU A 258 -3.21 16.70 -17.63
N LYS A 259 -3.58 17.97 -17.43
CA LYS A 259 -3.46 19.04 -18.43
C LYS A 259 -2.16 19.86 -18.29
N SER A 260 -1.28 19.50 -17.36
CA SER A 260 -0.09 20.29 -17.02
C SER A 260 1.07 20.19 -18.02
N GLY A 261 1.08 19.18 -18.91
CA GLY A 261 2.12 19.01 -19.93
C GLY A 261 3.48 18.50 -19.41
N ARG A 262 3.58 18.03 -18.15
CA ARG A 262 4.86 17.65 -17.49
C ARG A 262 5.19 16.15 -17.52
N GLY A 263 4.80 15.45 -18.58
CA GLY A 263 4.90 13.99 -18.66
C GLY A 263 4.02 13.28 -17.62
N ILE A 264 2.92 13.93 -17.22
CA ILE A 264 1.90 13.37 -16.34
C ILE A 264 0.81 12.75 -17.23
N ARG A 265 0.42 11.52 -16.91
CA ARG A 265 -0.57 10.73 -17.66
C ARG A 265 -1.69 10.27 -16.73
N GLU A 266 -2.81 9.89 -17.33
CA GLU A 266 -3.97 9.36 -16.61
C GLU A 266 -3.63 8.02 -15.96
N GLY A 267 -3.78 7.92 -14.65
CA GLY A 267 -3.72 6.67 -13.89
C GLY A 267 -5.10 6.06 -13.65
N ALA A 268 -5.15 4.91 -12.97
CA ALA A 268 -6.42 4.25 -12.66
C ALA A 268 -7.34 5.17 -11.81
N ASN A 269 -8.60 5.32 -12.23
CA ASN A 269 -9.61 6.05 -11.48
C ASN A 269 -10.36 5.11 -10.51
N SER A 270 -9.77 4.89 -9.33
CA SER A 270 -10.33 3.99 -8.31
C SER A 270 -11.64 4.50 -7.70
N ASP A 271 -11.87 5.82 -7.73
CA ASP A 271 -13.10 6.42 -7.22
C ASP A 271 -14.31 6.08 -8.10
N ALA A 272 -14.13 6.05 -9.42
CA ALA A 272 -15.18 5.67 -10.37
C ALA A 272 -15.27 4.16 -10.58
N LEU A 273 -14.13 3.47 -10.58
CA LEU A 273 -14.05 2.04 -10.91
C LEU A 273 -14.57 1.13 -9.80
N LEU A 274 -14.39 1.53 -8.53
CA LEU A 274 -14.64 0.69 -7.37
C LEU A 274 -15.88 1.13 -6.58
N ASP A 275 -16.68 0.14 -6.21
CA ASP A 275 -17.80 0.27 -5.29
C ASP A 275 -17.39 -0.15 -3.85
N GLY A 276 -18.37 -0.28 -2.96
CA GLY A 276 -18.14 -0.69 -1.56
C GLY A 276 -17.70 -2.16 -1.44
N ASP A 277 -18.26 -3.06 -2.25
CA ASP A 277 -17.93 -4.49 -2.19
C ASP A 277 -16.48 -4.76 -2.65
N ASP A 278 -15.94 -3.86 -3.47
CA ASP A 278 -14.53 -3.87 -3.87
C ASP A 278 -13.56 -3.41 -2.78
N ARG A 279 -14.04 -2.96 -1.63
CA ARG A 279 -13.23 -2.50 -0.49
C ARG A 279 -13.55 -3.33 0.75
N TYR A 280 -12.54 -4.01 1.31
CA TYR A 280 -12.80 -5.02 2.35
C TYR A 280 -13.10 -4.42 3.73
N ASP A 281 -12.74 -3.15 3.95
CA ASP A 281 -12.99 -2.38 5.16
C ASP A 281 -13.57 -0.99 4.83
N ASP A 282 -14.31 -0.91 3.72
CA ASP A 282 -14.90 0.32 3.16
C ASP A 282 -13.86 1.39 2.77
N CYS A 283 -12.56 1.13 2.92
CA CYS A 283 -11.49 2.07 2.56
C CYS A 283 -10.45 1.43 1.64
N HIS A 284 -9.93 0.26 1.98
CA HIS A 284 -8.82 -0.39 1.31
C HIS A 284 -9.29 -1.41 0.28
N ILE A 285 -8.58 -1.48 -0.84
CA ILE A 285 -8.93 -2.32 -1.99
C ILE A 285 -8.92 -3.81 -1.60
N GLY A 286 -10.06 -4.48 -1.78
CA GLY A 286 -10.25 -5.93 -1.61
C GLY A 286 -9.85 -6.73 -2.85
N GLY A 287 -10.12 -8.04 -2.85
CA GLY A 287 -9.71 -8.94 -3.95
C GLY A 287 -10.36 -8.61 -5.29
N THR A 288 -11.67 -8.34 -5.33
CA THR A 288 -12.37 -7.95 -6.57
C THR A 288 -11.91 -6.58 -7.07
N GLY A 289 -11.69 -5.63 -6.15
CA GLY A 289 -11.13 -4.32 -6.49
C GLY A 289 -9.71 -4.40 -7.04
N ALA A 290 -8.87 -5.29 -6.49
CA ALA A 290 -7.53 -5.55 -6.98
C ALA A 290 -7.53 -6.04 -8.43
N GLU A 291 -8.45 -6.93 -8.80
CA GLU A 291 -8.62 -7.38 -10.19
C GLU A 291 -9.07 -6.25 -11.13
N LYS A 292 -10.01 -5.40 -10.68
CA LYS A 292 -10.48 -4.26 -11.49
C LYS A 292 -9.36 -3.25 -11.72
N VAL A 293 -8.64 -2.85 -10.65
CA VAL A 293 -7.58 -1.84 -10.71
C VAL A 293 -6.35 -2.34 -11.47
N SER A 294 -5.93 -3.60 -11.28
CA SER A 294 -4.81 -4.18 -12.04
C SER A 294 -5.08 -4.18 -13.54
N ARG A 295 -6.28 -4.59 -13.98
CA ARG A 295 -6.68 -4.52 -15.39
C ARG A 295 -6.72 -3.09 -15.93
N ALA A 296 -7.23 -2.13 -15.15
CA ALA A 296 -7.22 -0.72 -15.55
C ALA A 296 -5.78 -0.21 -15.77
N TRP A 297 -4.85 -0.57 -14.88
CA TRP A 297 -3.43 -0.27 -15.06
C TRP A 297 -2.82 -0.95 -16.29
N LEU A 298 -3.15 -2.22 -16.52
CA LEU A 298 -2.68 -2.98 -17.67
C LEU A 298 -3.03 -2.30 -19.00
N ASP A 299 -4.26 -1.79 -19.11
CA ASP A 299 -4.75 -1.12 -20.32
C ASP A 299 -4.09 0.26 -20.51
N LEU A 300 -3.91 1.02 -19.44
CA LEU A 300 -3.21 2.31 -19.47
C LEU A 300 -1.75 2.17 -19.92
N LEU A 301 -1.04 1.18 -19.38
CA LEU A 301 0.36 0.91 -19.73
C LEU A 301 0.51 0.36 -21.16
N ARG A 302 -0.53 -0.26 -21.72
CA ARG A 302 -0.57 -0.70 -23.12
C ARG A 302 -0.66 0.45 -24.10
N GLY A 303 -1.54 1.41 -23.82
CA GLY A 303 -1.85 2.53 -24.72
C GLY A 303 -0.61 3.33 -25.12
N ASP A 304 0.32 3.47 -24.17
CA ASP A 304 1.50 4.31 -24.35
C ASP A 304 2.60 3.71 -25.20
N ARG A 305 2.78 2.38 -25.17
CA ARG A 305 3.74 1.69 -26.06
C ARG A 305 3.40 1.91 -27.54
N ARG A 306 2.11 2.02 -27.88
CA ARG A 306 1.68 2.30 -29.26
C ARG A 306 1.98 3.73 -29.69
N LEU A 307 1.89 4.69 -28.76
CA LEU A 307 2.18 6.10 -29.06
C LEU A 307 3.68 6.35 -29.24
N GLU A 308 4.53 5.64 -28.51
CA GLU A 308 5.99 5.70 -28.66
C GLU A 308 6.49 4.99 -29.92
N SER A 309 5.87 3.89 -30.35
CA SER A 309 6.23 3.20 -31.61
C SER A 309 5.75 3.92 -32.88
N SER A 310 4.93 4.96 -32.75
CA SER A 310 4.35 5.72 -33.87
C SER A 310 5.03 7.07 -34.11
N ARG A 311 6.10 7.37 -33.38
CA ARG A 311 6.97 8.56 -33.55
C ARG A 311 8.33 8.13 -34.08
#